data_AF-A0A533UZ96-F1
#
_entry.id   AF-A0A533UZ96-F1
#
_cell.length_a   1.000
_cell.length_b   1.000
_cell.length_c   1.000
_cell.angle_alpha   90.00
_cell.angle_beta   90.00
_cell.angle_gamma   90.00
#
_symmetry.space_group_name_H-M   'P 1'
#
loop_
_entity.id
_entity.type
_entity.pdbx_description
1 polymer ?
#
loop_
_entity_poly.entity_id
_entity_poly.type
_entity_poly.pdbx_seq_one_letter_code
_entity_poly.pdbx_strand_id
1 'polypeptide(L)'
;LVNTINKLNRDESVHGILVQIPLPQQIENSVTNMVNHEKDVDGLTSYNLGLLLEGTPKLIPCTPLGIVELLDFYNIDVNGMDVAIINRSNLVGKPLSILLMYRDATVTIFHSKSKNLEEKLRNFDCIVTAVGNRENFILKGNMVKEGVAIFDVGISRSNGKIHGDVDFESVSEKAAYITPVPGGVGPMTVTMLLKNTVLATNLINKINHS
;
A
#
# COMPACT_ATOMS: atom_id res chain seq x y z
N LEU A 1 -10.64 -16.97 -16.17
CA LEU A 1 -10.40 -15.66 -15.56
C LEU A 1 -10.73 -14.51 -16.51
N VAL A 2 -10.04 -14.37 -17.65
CA VAL A 2 -10.28 -13.29 -18.63
C VAL A 2 -11.75 -13.11 -19.01
N ASN A 3 -12.43 -14.20 -19.42
CA ASN A 3 -13.85 -14.14 -19.79
C ASN A 3 -14.75 -13.66 -18.63
N THR A 4 -14.41 -14.00 -17.39
CA THR A 4 -15.12 -13.56 -16.20
C THR A 4 -14.95 -12.05 -16.00
N ILE A 5 -13.72 -11.54 -16.11
CA ILE A 5 -13.45 -10.09 -16.01
C ILE A 5 -14.23 -9.34 -17.10
N ASN A 6 -14.18 -9.81 -18.34
CA ASN A 6 -14.92 -9.20 -19.45
C ASN A 6 -16.44 -9.19 -19.22
N LYS A 7 -17.00 -10.24 -18.63
CA LYS A 7 -18.41 -10.30 -18.26
C LYS A 7 -18.73 -9.24 -17.19
N LEU A 8 -17.95 -9.20 -16.10
CA LEU A 8 -18.17 -8.26 -14.99
C LEU A 8 -17.97 -6.79 -15.40
N ASN A 9 -17.03 -6.51 -16.31
CA ASN A 9 -16.83 -5.17 -16.85
C ASN A 9 -18.09 -4.64 -17.53
N ARG A 10 -18.83 -5.50 -18.25
CA ARG A 10 -20.05 -5.15 -18.99
C ARG A 10 -21.33 -5.21 -18.15
N ASP A 11 -21.26 -5.76 -16.94
CA ASP A 11 -22.41 -5.91 -16.07
C ASP A 11 -22.65 -4.62 -15.27
N GLU A 12 -23.70 -3.87 -15.60
CA GLU A 12 -24.05 -2.60 -14.96
C GLU A 12 -24.43 -2.78 -13.47
N SER A 13 -24.81 -3.98 -13.04
CA SER A 13 -25.08 -4.25 -11.61
C SER A 13 -23.80 -4.40 -10.77
N VAL A 14 -22.64 -4.54 -11.42
CA VAL A 14 -21.34 -4.71 -10.79
C VAL A 14 -20.58 -3.39 -10.80
N HIS A 15 -20.33 -2.85 -9.61
CA HIS A 15 -19.66 -1.56 -9.43
C HIS A 15 -18.16 -1.69 -9.09
N GLY A 16 -17.71 -2.87 -8.69
CA GLY A 16 -16.34 -3.10 -8.27
C GLY A 16 -15.86 -4.51 -8.58
N ILE A 17 -14.62 -4.60 -9.03
CA ILE A 17 -13.93 -5.85 -9.38
C ILE A 17 -12.59 -5.87 -8.66
N LEU A 18 -12.40 -6.88 -7.81
CA LEU A 18 -11.14 -7.19 -7.16
C LEU A 18 -10.54 -8.44 -7.81
N VAL A 19 -9.27 -8.39 -8.18
CA VAL A 19 -8.49 -9.58 -8.57
C VAL A 19 -7.52 -9.90 -7.44
N GLN A 20 -7.80 -10.96 -6.68
CA GLN A 20 -6.97 -11.36 -5.55
C GLN A 20 -5.57 -11.84 -6.01
N ILE A 21 -4.52 -11.24 -5.44
CA ILE A 21 -3.11 -11.57 -5.67
C ILE A 21 -2.55 -12.30 -4.41
N PRO A 22 -1.57 -13.23 -4.54
CA PRO A 22 -0.90 -13.69 -5.76
C PRO A 22 -1.78 -14.56 -6.65
N LEU A 23 -1.65 -14.35 -7.96
CA LEU A 23 -2.25 -15.23 -8.95
C LEU A 23 -1.40 -16.50 -9.13
N PRO A 24 -2.00 -17.61 -9.61
CA PRO A 24 -1.24 -18.78 -10.03
C PRO A 24 -0.15 -18.41 -11.04
N GLN A 25 1.01 -19.09 -11.00
CA GLN A 25 2.20 -18.76 -11.81
C GLN A 25 1.92 -18.66 -13.32
N GLN A 26 0.95 -19.43 -13.83
CA GLN A 26 0.55 -19.40 -15.24
C GLN A 26 -0.25 -18.16 -15.66
N ILE A 27 -0.63 -17.28 -14.72
CA ILE A 27 -1.39 -16.05 -15.00
C ILE A 27 -0.52 -14.85 -14.67
N GLU A 28 -0.31 -14.00 -15.66
CA GLU A 28 0.39 -12.74 -15.45
C GLU A 28 -0.44 -11.75 -14.65
N ASN A 29 0.22 -11.00 -13.76
CA ASN A 29 -0.40 -9.89 -13.03
C ASN A 29 -0.93 -8.78 -13.95
N SER A 30 -0.51 -8.76 -15.22
CA SER A 30 -1.03 -7.87 -16.27
C SER A 30 -2.54 -8.03 -16.48
N VAL A 31 -3.14 -9.15 -16.07
CA VAL A 31 -4.60 -9.38 -16.12
C VAL A 31 -5.39 -8.34 -15.31
N THR A 32 -4.78 -7.72 -14.30
CA THR A 32 -5.39 -6.62 -13.54
C THR A 32 -5.74 -5.43 -14.43
N ASN A 33 -4.96 -5.17 -15.49
CA ASN A 33 -5.25 -4.13 -16.49
C ASN A 33 -6.47 -4.42 -17.38
N MET A 34 -7.03 -5.63 -17.31
CA MET A 34 -8.26 -5.95 -18.02
C MET A 34 -9.51 -5.47 -17.27
N VAL A 35 -9.39 -5.14 -15.99
CA VAL A 35 -10.49 -4.55 -15.22
C VAL A 35 -10.76 -3.14 -15.76
N ASN A 36 -12.04 -2.80 -15.99
CA ASN A 36 -12.39 -1.41 -16.30
C ASN A 36 -11.90 -0.53 -15.14
N HIS A 37 -11.09 0.49 -15.44
CA HIS A 37 -10.51 1.40 -14.47
C HIS A 37 -11.54 2.04 -13.52
N GLU A 38 -12.78 2.21 -13.94
CA GLU A 38 -13.87 2.74 -13.11
C GLU A 38 -14.41 1.72 -12.08
N LYS A 39 -14.20 0.43 -12.35
CA LYS A 39 -14.57 -0.70 -11.48
C LYS A 39 -13.37 -1.28 -10.74
N ASP A 40 -12.17 -0.74 -10.96
CA ASP A 40 -10.92 -1.19 -10.35
C ASP A 40 -10.82 -0.69 -8.90
N VAL A 41 -11.59 -1.34 -8.03
CA VAL A 41 -11.69 -0.98 -6.61
C VAL A 41 -10.40 -1.21 -5.82
N ASP A 42 -9.44 -1.94 -6.41
CA ASP A 42 -8.10 -2.09 -5.84
C ASP A 42 -7.10 -1.04 -6.34
N GLY A 43 -7.48 -0.21 -7.32
CA GLY A 43 -6.66 0.86 -7.88
C GLY A 43 -5.39 0.38 -8.59
N LEU A 44 -5.33 -0.87 -9.06
CA LEU A 44 -4.11 -1.50 -9.58
C LEU A 44 -3.95 -1.42 -11.10
N THR A 45 -4.97 -0.99 -11.82
CA THR A 45 -4.85 -0.73 -13.26
C THR A 45 -3.82 0.37 -13.53
N SER A 46 -3.06 0.23 -14.61
CA SER A 46 -2.11 1.24 -15.08
C SER A 46 -2.79 2.59 -15.30
N TYR A 47 -4.07 2.61 -15.64
CA TYR A 47 -4.85 3.83 -15.80
C TYR A 47 -5.01 4.57 -14.46
N ASN A 48 -5.50 3.90 -13.41
CA ASN A 48 -5.62 4.52 -12.08
C ASN A 48 -4.26 4.90 -11.49
N LEU A 49 -3.22 4.09 -11.70
CA LEU A 49 -1.86 4.44 -11.30
C LEU A 49 -1.31 5.65 -12.08
N GLY A 50 -1.67 5.80 -13.36
CA GLY A 50 -1.34 6.96 -14.17
C GLY A 50 -2.00 8.24 -13.65
N LEU A 51 -3.30 8.18 -13.36
CA LEU A 51 -4.02 9.29 -12.76
C LEU A 51 -3.48 9.68 -11.38
N LEU A 52 -3.05 8.69 -10.58
CA LEU A 52 -2.36 8.95 -9.33
C LEU A 52 -1.04 9.70 -9.56
N LEU A 53 -0.23 9.28 -10.54
CA LEU A 53 1.01 9.97 -10.90
C LEU A 53 0.79 11.40 -11.42
N GLU A 54 -0.32 11.64 -12.10
CA GLU A 54 -0.71 12.97 -12.60
C GLU A 54 -1.28 13.88 -11.50
N GLY A 55 -1.58 13.34 -10.32
CA GLY A 55 -2.17 14.11 -9.21
C GLY A 55 -3.69 14.28 -9.33
N THR A 56 -4.35 13.47 -10.17
CA THR A 56 -5.81 13.47 -10.34
C THR A 56 -6.45 12.10 -10.05
N PRO A 57 -6.06 11.42 -8.95
CA PRO A 57 -6.51 10.05 -8.69
C PRO A 57 -8.04 9.94 -8.58
N LYS A 58 -8.58 8.80 -9.02
CA LYS A 58 -10.00 8.44 -8.88
C LYS A 58 -10.17 7.30 -7.90
N LEU A 59 -9.50 6.18 -8.17
CA LEU A 59 -9.40 5.03 -7.28
C LEU A 59 -7.91 4.82 -6.96
N ILE A 60 -7.57 4.77 -5.67
CA ILE A 60 -6.18 4.71 -5.19
C ILE A 60 -5.93 3.30 -4.64
N PRO A 61 -4.73 2.71 -4.85
CA PRO A 61 -4.36 1.45 -4.23
C PRO A 61 -4.69 1.37 -2.74
N CYS A 62 -5.42 0.32 -2.35
CA CYS A 62 -6.05 0.23 -1.03
C CYS A 62 -5.06 0.33 0.13
N THR A 63 -3.92 -0.36 0.03
CA THR A 63 -2.91 -0.40 1.09
C THR A 63 -2.21 0.95 1.28
N PRO A 64 -1.67 1.60 0.22
CA PRO A 64 -1.18 2.97 0.33
C PRO A 64 -2.21 3.96 0.88
N LEU A 65 -3.45 3.90 0.40
CA LEU A 65 -4.53 4.75 0.92
C LEU A 65 -4.78 4.48 2.41
N GLY A 66 -4.74 3.22 2.84
CA GLY A 66 -4.92 2.85 4.24
C GLY A 66 -3.83 3.43 5.15
N ILE A 67 -2.60 3.53 4.68
CA ILE A 67 -1.50 4.19 5.42
C ILE A 67 -1.76 5.70 5.51
N VAL A 68 -2.19 6.34 4.41
CA VAL A 68 -2.54 7.77 4.40
C VAL A 68 -3.67 8.06 5.40
N GLU A 69 -4.71 7.23 5.44
CA GLU A 69 -5.80 7.38 6.42
C GLU A 69 -5.33 7.17 7.86
N LEU A 70 -4.37 6.27 8.12
CA LEU A 70 -3.78 6.12 9.45
C LEU A 70 -2.98 7.37 9.83
N LEU A 71 -2.20 7.94 8.91
CA LEU A 71 -1.49 9.20 9.15
C LEU A 71 -2.47 10.31 9.53
N ASP A 72 -3.57 10.45 8.78
CA ASP A 72 -4.61 11.45 9.06
C ASP A 72 -5.30 11.21 10.41
N PHE A 73 -5.71 9.96 10.67
CA PHE A 73 -6.42 9.61 11.91
C PHE A 73 -5.59 9.88 13.16
N TYR A 74 -4.28 9.58 13.12
CA TYR A 74 -3.36 9.81 14.23
C TYR A 74 -2.70 11.19 14.21
N ASN A 75 -3.06 12.07 13.26
CA ASN A 75 -2.48 13.41 13.09
C ASN A 75 -0.94 13.38 12.96
N ILE A 76 -0.42 12.40 12.21
CA ILE A 76 1.01 12.30 11.89
C ILE A 76 1.26 13.13 10.64
N ASP A 77 1.75 14.35 10.82
CA ASP A 77 2.11 15.24 9.70
C ASP A 77 3.45 14.81 9.10
N VAL A 78 3.44 14.44 7.82
CA VAL A 78 4.63 14.01 7.07
C VAL A 78 5.30 15.14 6.29
N ASN A 79 4.77 16.36 6.36
CA ASN A 79 5.34 17.51 5.67
C ASN A 79 6.81 17.73 6.09
N GLY A 80 7.71 17.72 5.11
CA GLY A 80 9.14 17.89 5.32
C GLY A 80 9.86 16.70 5.97
N MET A 81 9.14 15.60 6.29
CA MET A 81 9.77 14.39 6.85
C MET A 81 10.56 13.61 5.80
N ASP A 82 11.68 13.03 6.22
CA ASP A 82 12.37 12.01 5.47
C ASP A 82 11.67 10.65 5.66
N VAL A 83 11.09 10.12 4.58
CA VAL A 83 10.35 8.84 4.60
C VAL A 83 11.10 7.75 3.83
N ALA A 84 11.36 6.62 4.47
CA ALA A 84 11.87 5.42 3.82
C ALA A 84 10.73 4.46 3.49
N ILE A 85 10.66 4.01 2.24
CA ILE A 85 9.75 2.95 1.82
C ILE A 85 10.57 1.73 1.36
N ILE A 86 10.49 0.63 2.11
CA ILE A 86 11.20 -0.62 1.81
C ILE A 86 10.32 -1.52 0.94
N ASN A 87 9.96 -1.02 -0.25
CA ASN A 87 9.22 -1.72 -1.28
C ASN A 87 9.20 -0.87 -2.56
N ARG A 88 9.21 -1.51 -3.74
CA ARG A 88 9.06 -0.82 -5.04
C ARG A 88 8.02 -1.45 -5.96
N SER A 89 7.07 -2.18 -5.38
CA SER A 89 5.98 -2.80 -6.13
C SER A 89 4.98 -1.74 -6.59
N ASN A 90 4.16 -2.11 -7.57
CA ASN A 90 3.01 -1.30 -7.99
C ASN A 90 1.84 -1.39 -7.00
N LEU A 91 1.87 -2.34 -6.06
CA LEU A 91 0.81 -2.55 -5.05
C LEU A 91 0.96 -1.58 -3.87
N VAL A 92 2.20 -1.35 -3.43
CA VAL A 92 2.47 -0.57 -2.20
C VAL A 92 3.48 0.54 -2.45
N GLY A 93 4.73 0.19 -2.77
CA GLY A 93 5.85 1.13 -2.64
C GLY A 93 5.76 2.35 -3.55
N LYS A 94 5.56 2.14 -4.85
CA LYS A 94 5.47 3.24 -5.83
C LYS A 94 4.24 4.13 -5.63
N PRO A 95 3.00 3.61 -5.51
CA PRO A 95 1.85 4.46 -5.25
C PRO A 95 1.97 5.22 -3.93
N LEU A 96 2.48 4.58 -2.86
CA LEU A 96 2.68 5.26 -1.59
C LEU A 96 3.72 6.38 -1.69
N SER A 97 4.82 6.19 -2.43
CA SER A 97 5.80 7.27 -2.60
C SER A 97 5.20 8.51 -3.26
N ILE A 98 4.29 8.33 -4.21
CA ILE A 98 3.60 9.43 -4.88
C ILE A 98 2.65 10.14 -3.91
N LEU A 99 1.85 9.38 -3.16
CA LEU A 99 0.92 9.95 -2.16
C LEU A 99 1.64 10.76 -1.08
N LEU A 100 2.77 10.27 -0.58
CA LEU A 100 3.54 10.97 0.45
C LEU A 100 4.29 12.19 -0.14
N MET A 101 4.76 12.11 -1.39
CA MET A 101 5.33 13.25 -2.10
C MET A 101 4.31 14.38 -2.29
N TYR A 102 3.04 14.08 -2.58
CA TYR A 102 1.97 15.09 -2.61
C TYR A 102 1.63 15.68 -1.25
N ARG A 103 2.14 15.09 -0.17
CA ARG A 103 2.03 15.57 1.21
C ARG A 103 3.35 16.18 1.69
N ASP A 104 4.18 16.63 0.75
CA ASP A 104 5.44 17.34 0.98
C ASP A 104 6.53 16.53 1.73
N ALA A 105 6.42 15.20 1.73
CA ALA A 105 7.45 14.34 2.32
C ALA A 105 8.63 14.11 1.34
N THR A 106 9.85 14.01 1.87
CA THR A 106 11.03 13.58 1.12
C THR A 106 11.11 12.06 1.13
N VAL A 107 10.80 11.40 0.01
CA VAL A 107 10.65 9.95 -0.03
C VAL A 107 11.85 9.25 -0.67
N THR A 108 12.42 8.26 0.03
CA THR A 108 13.44 7.34 -0.50
C THR A 108 12.92 5.90 -0.58
N ILE A 109 13.02 5.31 -1.77
CA ILE A 109 12.63 3.91 -2.00
C ILE A 109 13.84 2.99 -1.83
N PHE A 110 13.69 1.98 -0.98
CA PHE A 110 14.63 0.87 -0.79
C PHE A 110 14.07 -0.43 -1.36
N HIS A 111 14.97 -1.32 -1.76
CA HIS A 111 14.65 -2.61 -2.37
C HIS A 111 15.80 -3.62 -2.18
N SER A 112 15.62 -4.87 -2.62
CA SER A 112 16.61 -5.95 -2.44
C SER A 112 18.03 -5.65 -2.98
N LYS A 113 18.18 -4.73 -3.93
CA LYS A 113 19.50 -4.29 -4.45
C LYS A 113 20.09 -3.06 -3.75
N SER A 114 19.41 -2.51 -2.73
CA SER A 114 19.88 -1.32 -2.02
C SER A 114 21.03 -1.70 -1.09
N LYS A 115 22.12 -0.94 -1.13
CA LYS A 115 23.31 -1.16 -0.29
C LYS A 115 23.23 -0.34 1.00
N ASN A 116 23.80 -0.88 2.07
CA ASN A 116 23.93 -0.26 3.39
C ASN A 116 22.57 0.19 3.95
N LEU A 117 21.55 -0.65 3.82
CA LEU A 117 20.18 -0.33 4.23
C LEU A 117 20.13 0.02 5.72
N GLU A 118 20.69 -0.83 6.58
CA GLU A 118 20.65 -0.68 8.04
C GLU A 118 21.26 0.65 8.53
N GLU A 119 22.34 1.09 7.91
CA GLU A 119 22.99 2.36 8.23
C GLU A 119 22.11 3.55 7.83
N LYS A 120 21.54 3.50 6.61
CA LYS A 120 20.75 4.59 6.06
C LYS A 120 19.42 4.78 6.78
N LEU A 121 18.77 3.69 7.18
CA LEU A 121 17.44 3.74 7.81
C LEU A 121 17.42 4.56 9.13
N ARG A 122 18.56 4.73 9.78
CA ARG A 122 18.70 5.54 11.00
C ARG A 122 18.42 7.02 10.82
N ASN A 123 18.36 7.52 9.58
CA ASN A 123 18.15 8.94 9.34
C ASN A 123 16.68 9.33 9.12
N PHE A 124 15.80 8.35 8.89
CA PHE A 124 14.42 8.60 8.45
C PHE A 124 13.46 8.84 9.62
N ASP A 125 12.56 9.82 9.46
CA ASP A 125 11.48 10.15 10.40
C ASP A 125 10.35 9.12 10.37
N CYS A 126 10.08 8.57 9.19
CA CYS A 126 9.05 7.56 8.98
C CYS A 126 9.58 6.42 8.11
N ILE A 127 9.26 5.19 8.48
CA ILE A 127 9.66 3.98 7.73
C ILE A 127 8.42 3.13 7.46
N VAL A 128 8.20 2.82 6.18
CA VAL A 128 7.17 1.90 5.71
C VAL A 128 7.83 0.62 5.20
N THR A 129 7.48 -0.52 5.77
CA THR A 129 8.03 -1.83 5.37
C THR A 129 6.95 -2.66 4.66
N ALA A 130 7.26 -3.21 3.48
CA ALA A 130 6.35 -4.09 2.75
C ALA A 130 7.10 -5.17 1.95
N VAL A 131 8.09 -5.81 2.58
CA VAL A 131 8.87 -6.91 2.02
C VAL A 131 8.10 -8.22 2.10
N GLY A 132 7.45 -8.51 3.23
CA GLY A 132 6.63 -9.72 3.42
C GLY A 132 7.44 -11.02 3.43
N ASN A 133 8.73 -10.95 3.79
CA ASN A 133 9.59 -12.12 3.90
C ASN A 133 10.63 -11.92 5.01
N ARG A 134 10.37 -12.53 6.17
CA ARG A 134 11.23 -12.48 7.36
C ARG A 134 12.58 -13.17 7.22
N GLU A 135 12.73 -14.11 6.29
CA GLU A 135 14.04 -14.72 6.02
C GLU A 135 14.98 -13.72 5.35
N ASN A 136 14.42 -12.78 4.57
CA ASN A 136 15.18 -11.80 3.81
C ASN A 136 15.33 -10.46 4.54
N PHE A 137 14.36 -10.07 5.36
CA PHE A 137 14.34 -8.75 5.98
C PHE A 137 13.57 -8.74 7.30
N ILE A 138 14.19 -8.14 8.33
CA ILE A 138 13.54 -7.77 9.58
C ILE A 138 14.07 -6.39 9.98
N LEU A 139 13.18 -5.42 10.16
CA LEU A 139 13.52 -4.10 10.71
C LEU A 139 13.69 -4.23 12.24
N LYS A 140 14.88 -3.90 12.74
CA LYS A 140 15.22 -4.00 14.18
C LYS A 140 15.41 -2.64 14.81
N GLY A 141 15.30 -2.55 16.13
CA GLY A 141 15.45 -1.29 16.88
C GLY A 141 16.78 -0.57 16.65
N ASN A 142 17.87 -1.30 16.38
CA ASN A 142 19.15 -0.67 16.04
C ASN A 142 19.12 0.00 14.65
N MET A 143 18.21 -0.31 13.74
CA MET A 143 18.16 0.25 12.38
C MET A 143 17.40 1.58 12.31
N VAL A 144 16.80 2.04 13.40
CA VAL A 144 15.92 3.21 13.44
C VAL A 144 16.39 4.26 14.46
N LYS A 145 15.98 5.51 14.25
CA LYS A 145 16.18 6.60 15.21
C LYS A 145 15.07 6.66 16.26
N GLU A 146 15.34 7.44 17.31
CA GLU A 146 14.36 7.81 18.32
C GLU A 146 13.24 8.66 17.70
N GLY A 147 12.00 8.42 18.13
CA GLY A 147 10.81 9.16 17.68
C GLY A 147 10.31 8.76 16.29
N VAL A 148 10.82 7.68 15.69
CA VAL A 148 10.42 7.24 14.34
C VAL A 148 8.95 6.80 14.28
N ALA A 149 8.27 7.07 13.17
CA ALA A 149 6.97 6.50 12.83
C ALA A 149 7.13 5.26 11.95
N ILE A 150 6.49 4.14 12.32
CA ILE A 150 6.66 2.84 11.65
C ILE A 150 5.31 2.31 11.16
N PHE A 151 5.25 2.02 9.85
CA PHE A 151 4.12 1.36 9.20
C PHE A 151 4.57 0.00 8.64
N ASP A 152 4.20 -1.06 9.34
CA ASP A 152 4.48 -2.44 8.97
C ASP A 152 3.33 -3.03 8.13
N VAL A 153 3.58 -3.10 6.83
CA VAL A 153 2.70 -3.70 5.82
C VAL A 153 3.08 -5.15 5.54
N GLY A 154 4.25 -5.59 6.03
CA GLY A 154 4.75 -6.94 5.82
C GLY A 154 3.76 -7.97 6.34
N ILE A 155 3.55 -9.03 5.55
CA ILE A 155 2.79 -10.18 6.00
C ILE A 155 3.60 -11.42 5.62
N SER A 156 4.11 -12.09 6.65
CA SER A 156 4.71 -13.41 6.57
C SER A 156 3.94 -14.38 7.45
N ARG A 157 3.90 -15.65 7.05
CA ARG A 157 3.25 -16.72 7.81
C ARG A 157 4.28 -17.77 8.18
N SER A 158 4.43 -18.04 9.46
CA SER A 158 5.26 -19.13 9.97
C SER A 158 4.56 -19.78 11.16
N ASN A 159 4.58 -21.11 11.22
CA ASN A 159 3.96 -21.90 12.30
C ASN A 159 2.49 -21.51 12.60
N GLY A 160 1.72 -21.17 11.57
CA GLY A 160 0.32 -20.75 11.69
C GLY A 160 0.10 -19.35 12.27
N LYS A 161 1.17 -18.61 12.58
CA LYS A 161 1.11 -17.22 13.06
C LYS A 161 1.42 -16.23 11.94
N ILE A 162 0.83 -15.04 12.05
CA ILE A 162 1.05 -13.91 11.15
C ILE A 162 2.09 -12.99 11.79
N HIS A 163 3.01 -12.54 10.97
CA HIS A 163 4.19 -11.80 11.37
C HIS A 163 4.47 -10.67 10.37
N GLY A 164 4.81 -9.48 10.89
CA GLY A 164 5.19 -8.32 10.08
C GLY A 164 6.66 -8.32 9.66
N ASP A 165 7.13 -7.31 8.95
CA ASP A 165 8.55 -7.14 8.66
C ASP A 165 9.33 -6.52 9.84
N VAL A 166 8.65 -6.07 10.89
CA VAL A 166 9.26 -5.36 12.02
C VAL A 166 9.42 -6.30 13.22
N ASP A 167 10.58 -6.23 13.86
CA ASP A 167 10.76 -6.71 15.23
C ASP A 167 10.12 -5.71 16.19
N PHE A 168 8.85 -5.94 16.49
CA PHE A 168 8.00 -4.99 17.19
C PHE A 168 8.57 -4.61 18.57
N GLU A 169 9.05 -5.58 19.34
CA GLU A 169 9.57 -5.34 20.69
C GLU A 169 10.74 -4.35 20.64
N SER A 170 11.79 -4.66 19.88
CA SER A 170 12.99 -3.81 19.84
C SER A 170 12.76 -2.44 19.19
N VAL A 171 11.82 -2.33 18.25
CA VAL A 171 11.50 -1.05 17.59
C VAL A 171 10.56 -0.20 18.44
N SER A 172 9.66 -0.81 19.20
CA SER A 172 8.70 -0.09 20.07
C SER A 172 9.38 0.71 21.17
N GLU A 173 10.59 0.35 21.58
CA GLU A 173 11.38 1.11 22.55
C GLU A 173 11.80 2.50 22.06
N LYS A 174 11.80 2.73 20.74
CA LYS A 174 12.25 3.97 20.10
C LYS A 174 11.18 4.69 19.27
N ALA A 175 10.17 3.95 18.82
CA ALA A 175 9.17 4.47 17.89
C ALA A 175 8.18 5.39 18.61
N ALA A 176 7.90 6.57 18.06
CA ALA A 176 6.78 7.40 18.49
C ALA A 176 5.45 6.77 18.07
N TYR A 177 5.43 6.12 16.91
CA TYR A 177 4.27 5.40 16.37
C TYR A 177 4.72 4.10 15.74
N ILE A 178 3.97 3.02 15.97
CA ILE A 178 4.24 1.72 15.36
C ILE A 178 2.94 0.95 15.12
N THR A 179 2.73 0.49 13.90
CA THR A 179 1.57 -0.36 13.60
C THR A 179 1.82 -1.81 14.03
N PRO A 180 0.90 -2.46 14.76
CA PRO A 180 1.05 -3.87 15.11
C PRO A 180 0.75 -4.79 13.92
N VAL A 181 1.33 -5.99 13.93
CA VAL A 181 0.97 -7.07 13.00
C VAL A 181 0.69 -8.35 13.77
N PRO A 182 -0.54 -8.90 13.71
CA PRO A 182 -1.71 -8.40 12.99
C PRO A 182 -2.37 -7.18 13.68
N GLY A 183 -3.28 -6.50 12.96
CA GLY A 183 -4.15 -5.45 13.53
C GLY A 183 -3.83 -4.01 13.12
N GLY A 184 -2.73 -3.78 12.41
CA GLY A 184 -2.33 -2.46 11.90
C GLY A 184 -2.85 -2.17 10.49
N VAL A 185 -1.95 -2.21 9.50
CA VAL A 185 -2.26 -1.80 8.11
C VAL A 185 -3.25 -2.76 7.42
N GLY A 186 -3.22 -4.06 7.73
CA GLY A 186 -4.05 -5.08 7.06
C GLY A 186 -5.57 -4.78 7.09
N PRO A 187 -6.18 -4.50 8.26
CA PRO A 187 -7.58 -4.06 8.34
C PRO A 187 -7.90 -2.79 7.53
N MET A 188 -6.93 -1.87 7.42
CA MET A 188 -7.11 -0.65 6.62
C MET A 188 -7.19 -0.95 5.13
N THR A 189 -6.43 -1.91 4.62
CA THR A 189 -6.54 -2.36 3.21
C THR A 189 -7.97 -2.78 2.87
N VAL A 190 -8.62 -3.57 3.73
CA VAL A 190 -10.01 -4.02 3.51
C VAL A 190 -10.98 -2.84 3.61
N THR A 191 -10.76 -1.95 4.57
CA THR A 191 -11.60 -0.75 4.73
C THR A 191 -11.52 0.15 3.49
N MET A 192 -10.32 0.31 2.92
CA MET A 192 -10.11 1.12 1.71
C MET A 192 -10.70 0.47 0.46
N LEU A 193 -10.71 -0.86 0.38
CA LEU A 193 -11.44 -1.56 -0.68
C LEU A 193 -12.93 -1.22 -0.66
N LEU A 194 -13.55 -1.21 0.52
CA LEU A 194 -14.96 -0.82 0.67
C LEU A 194 -15.18 0.65 0.31
N LYS A 195 -14.29 1.54 0.76
CA LYS A 195 -14.32 2.97 0.40
C LYS A 195 -14.24 3.16 -1.11
N ASN A 196 -13.28 2.52 -1.77
CA ASN A 196 -13.13 2.55 -3.23
C ASN A 196 -14.36 1.97 -3.94
N THR A 197 -14.98 0.93 -3.39
CA THR A 197 -16.21 0.35 -3.97
C THR A 197 -17.36 1.36 -3.98
N VAL A 198 -17.55 2.12 -2.89
CA VAL A 198 -18.55 3.20 -2.84
C VAL A 198 -18.21 4.32 -3.83
N LEU A 199 -16.93 4.68 -3.95
CA LEU A 199 -16.49 5.69 -4.91
C LEU A 199 -16.73 5.23 -6.36
N ALA A 200 -16.42 3.98 -6.68
CA ALA A 200 -16.63 3.38 -7.99
C ALA A 200 -18.12 3.42 -8.40
N THR A 201 -19.04 3.09 -7.48
CA THR A 201 -20.49 3.23 -7.72
C THR A 201 -20.86 4.65 -8.16
N ASN A 202 -20.31 5.68 -7.51
CA ASN A 202 -20.60 7.07 -7.86
C ASN A 202 -20.00 7.48 -9.22
N LEU A 203 -18.81 6.97 -9.58
CA LEU A 203 -18.18 7.24 -10.86
C LEU A 203 -19.04 6.70 -12.02
N ILE A 204 -19.46 5.45 -11.90
CA ILE A 204 -20.28 4.76 -12.91
C ILE A 204 -21.64 5.45 -13.09
N ASN A 205 -22.31 5.80 -11.99
CA ASN A 205 -23.63 6.42 -12.04
C ASN A 205 -23.62 7.86 -12.59
N LYS A 206 -22.54 8.62 -12.42
CA LYS A 206 -22.44 9.97 -13.00
C LYS A 206 -22.38 9.95 -14.53
N ILE A 207 -21.81 8.91 -15.13
CA ILE A 207 -21.69 8.75 -16.58
C ILE A 207 -23.04 8.37 -17.20
N ASN A 208 -23.84 7.55 -16.50
CA ASN A 208 -25.17 7.17 -16.97
C ASN A 208 -26.19 8.30 -16.95
N HIS A 209 -25.86 9.45 -16.33
CA HIS A 209 -26.72 10.63 -16.21
C HIS A 209 -26.16 11.88 -16.91
N SER A 210 -25.08 11.74 -17.69
CA SER A 210 -24.48 12.80 -18.52
C SER A 210 -24.64 12.49 -20.00
#